data_AF-A0A448YEQ7-F1
#
_entry.id   AF-A0A448YEQ7-F1
#
_cell.length_a   1.000
_cell.length_b   1.000
_cell.length_c   1.000
_cell.angle_alpha   90.00
_cell.angle_beta   90.00
_cell.angle_gamma   90.00
#
_symmetry.space_group_name_H-M   'P 1'
#
loop_
_entity.id
_entity.type
_entity.pdbx_description
1 polymer ?
#
loop_
_entity_poly.entity_id
_entity_poly.type
_entity_poly.pdbx_seq_one_letter_code
_entity_poly.pdbx_strand_id
1 'polypeptide(L)'
;MSVENDDLEDGLEYSFDASEDEGVAIKSDGVGEGEAEGGQGDDVVEETNETKPSKIESDGGKKRKTHEKDKLKAKKRQRLEYDVAEKRKLATETPDVIAERLATKVKSQNSDLSSLELAELYVNKSFIQNTGDWGEKRSLVNLPKFLENYIEDSVLARIPSKQKKDKKKSKKSKKKKNGGDGRFFAVILSMSAIRACDVHRATRSMEAGSLKLISKNKMKDDIKNLRSTDMRILAATPGRLLRILEGEESPLKESEIKAVICDCYMDPKMQTVWDSKDTIKTLRKIADGNEHVHIYLY
;
A
#
# COMPACT_ATOMS: atom_id res chain seq x y z
N MET A 1 35.63 -6.85 51.92
CA MET A 1 34.75 -5.94 51.14
C MET A 1 34.85 -6.44 49.71
N SER A 2 34.01 -7.38 49.30
CA SER A 2 32.64 -7.21 48.80
C SER A 2 32.67 -7.33 47.28
N VAL A 3 31.97 -8.37 46.84
CA VAL A 3 31.72 -8.86 45.48
C VAL A 3 30.78 -7.90 44.75
N GLU A 4 30.89 -7.79 43.42
CA GLU A 4 29.73 -7.64 42.53
C GLU A 4 30.17 -7.83 41.07
N ASN A 5 30.08 -9.08 40.61
CA ASN A 5 29.73 -9.39 39.23
C ASN A 5 28.26 -9.00 39.05
N ASP A 6 27.94 -8.17 38.06
CA ASP A 6 26.55 -7.87 37.70
C ASP A 6 26.19 -8.71 36.48
N ASP A 7 25.55 -9.84 36.78
CA ASP A 7 24.89 -10.76 35.87
C ASP A 7 23.67 -10.07 35.25
N LEU A 8 23.77 -9.69 33.97
CA LEU A 8 22.58 -9.45 33.14
C LEU A 8 22.03 -10.80 32.65
N GLU A 9 21.44 -11.54 33.58
CA GLU A 9 20.60 -12.70 33.33
C GLU A 9 19.18 -12.18 33.07
N ASP A 10 18.85 -11.90 31.80
CA ASP A 10 17.49 -11.59 31.41
C ASP A 10 16.65 -12.86 31.49
N GLY A 11 15.99 -13.06 32.63
CA GLY A 11 15.14 -14.23 32.95
C GLY A 11 13.96 -14.47 32.00
N LEU A 12 14.27 -14.77 30.74
CA LEU A 12 13.42 -15.26 29.67
C LEU A 12 13.78 -16.73 29.45
N GLU A 13 13.28 -17.60 30.32
CA GLU A 13 13.20 -19.01 30.02
C GLU A 13 12.29 -19.20 28.79
N TYR A 14 12.89 -19.53 27.65
CA TYR A 14 12.17 -20.00 26.48
C TYR A 14 11.70 -21.44 26.72
N SER A 15 10.52 -21.59 27.33
CA SER A 15 9.77 -22.84 27.22
C SER A 15 9.17 -22.90 25.80
N PHE A 16 9.89 -23.53 24.88
CA PHE A 16 9.38 -23.93 23.58
C PHE A 16 8.42 -25.11 23.78
N ASP A 17 7.12 -24.83 23.85
CA ASP A 17 6.09 -25.87 23.84
C ASP A 17 5.36 -25.82 22.49
N ALA A 18 5.67 -26.82 21.65
CA ALA A 18 5.03 -27.04 20.37
C ALA A 18 3.69 -27.74 20.63
N SER A 19 2.60 -26.98 20.58
CA SER A 19 1.26 -27.56 20.40
C SER A 19 0.64 -27.04 19.12
N GLU A 20 0.34 -28.03 18.28
CA GLU A 20 -0.36 -27.96 17.01
C GLU A 20 -1.80 -27.47 17.22
N ASP A 21 -2.33 -26.87 16.16
CA ASP A 21 -3.75 -26.81 15.79
C ASP A 21 -4.75 -26.25 16.83
N GLU A 22 -5.31 -25.08 16.54
CA GLU A 22 -6.78 -24.95 16.53
C GLU A 22 -7.20 -23.65 15.83
N GLY A 23 -7.89 -23.82 14.70
CA GLY A 23 -8.49 -22.76 13.91
C GLY A 23 -9.66 -22.09 14.63
N VAL A 24 -9.64 -20.76 14.70
CA VAL A 24 -10.78 -19.99 15.20
C VAL A 24 -11.74 -19.65 14.05
N ALA A 25 -12.85 -20.36 14.00
CA ALA A 25 -13.99 -20.09 13.13
C ALA A 25 -14.69 -18.78 13.52
N ILE A 26 -14.87 -17.88 12.56
CA ILE A 26 -15.67 -16.66 12.70
C ILE A 26 -17.11 -17.00 12.30
N LYS A 27 -18.03 -16.98 13.27
CA LYS A 27 -19.48 -17.04 13.01
C LYS A 27 -19.94 -15.72 12.41
N SER A 28 -20.56 -15.80 11.23
CA SER A 28 -21.30 -14.73 10.58
C SER A 28 -22.77 -14.83 10.97
N ASP A 29 -23.26 -13.93 11.82
CA ASP A 29 -24.71 -13.77 12.00
C ASP A 29 -25.25 -12.81 10.94
N GLY A 30 -26.12 -13.36 10.10
CA GLY A 30 -26.84 -12.65 9.06
C GLY A 30 -28.03 -11.88 9.64
N VAL A 31 -28.19 -10.65 9.17
CA VAL A 31 -29.39 -9.83 9.34
C VAL A 31 -30.33 -10.16 8.20
N GLY A 32 -31.54 -10.60 8.52
CA GLY A 32 -32.65 -10.77 7.58
C GLY A 32 -33.95 -10.33 8.25
N GLU A 33 -34.52 -9.24 7.75
CA GLU A 33 -35.84 -8.71 8.11
C GLU A 33 -36.96 -9.61 7.55
N GLY A 34 -38.07 -9.72 8.27
CA GLY A 34 -39.30 -10.38 7.83
C GLY A 34 -40.41 -10.23 8.87
N GLU A 35 -41.54 -9.68 8.43
CA GLU A 35 -42.65 -9.13 9.21
C GLU A 35 -43.64 -10.15 9.80
N ALA A 36 -44.35 -9.69 10.85
CA ALA A 36 -45.75 -9.88 11.25
C ALA A 36 -46.43 -11.27 11.24
N GLU A 37 -46.91 -11.72 12.41
CA GLU A 37 -48.32 -11.61 12.85
C GLU A 37 -48.61 -12.46 14.12
N GLY A 38 -49.47 -11.91 15.00
CA GLY A 38 -50.48 -12.70 15.73
C GLY A 38 -50.21 -13.10 17.19
N GLY A 39 -51.05 -12.58 18.11
CA GLY A 39 -51.53 -13.37 19.26
C GLY A 39 -51.47 -12.72 20.65
N GLN A 40 -52.65 -12.38 21.19
CA GLN A 40 -52.97 -11.81 22.52
C GLN A 40 -52.60 -12.69 23.73
N GLY A 41 -52.49 -12.05 24.91
CA GLY A 41 -52.73 -12.71 26.21
C GLY A 41 -52.19 -11.93 27.41
N ASP A 42 -53.11 -11.46 28.26
CA ASP A 42 -52.97 -10.64 29.48
C ASP A 42 -52.46 -11.40 30.74
N ASP A 43 -52.33 -10.63 31.83
CA ASP A 43 -52.20 -10.96 33.28
C ASP A 43 -50.77 -11.12 33.86
N VAL A 44 -50.23 -10.31 34.79
CA VAL A 44 -50.67 -9.65 36.06
C VAL A 44 -50.22 -10.44 37.31
N VAL A 45 -49.34 -9.80 38.11
CA VAL A 45 -48.88 -10.05 39.52
C VAL A 45 -48.33 -11.46 39.91
N GLU A 46 -47.52 -11.70 40.95
CA GLU A 46 -46.98 -10.94 42.09
C GLU A 46 -45.77 -11.73 42.69
N GLU A 47 -44.90 -10.97 43.36
CA GLU A 47 -44.25 -11.28 44.65
C GLU A 47 -43.29 -12.46 44.92
N THR A 48 -42.10 -12.03 45.35
CA THR A 48 -41.43 -12.32 46.64
C THR A 48 -40.41 -13.45 46.83
N ASN A 49 -39.41 -13.01 47.60
CA ASN A 49 -38.60 -13.68 48.61
C ASN A 49 -37.22 -14.21 48.18
N GLU A 50 -36.15 -13.46 48.51
CA GLU A 50 -35.45 -13.43 49.83
C GLU A 50 -34.52 -14.66 49.97
N THR A 51 -33.29 -14.65 50.50
CA THR A 51 -32.37 -13.65 51.07
C THR A 51 -31.02 -14.38 51.31
N LYS A 52 -29.92 -13.89 50.72
CA LYS A 52 -28.52 -13.80 51.23
C LYS A 52 -27.84 -15.06 51.88
N PRO A 53 -26.63 -14.95 52.47
CA PRO A 53 -25.33 -14.64 51.86
C PRO A 53 -24.21 -15.64 52.27
N SER A 54 -23.09 -15.67 51.56
CA SER A 54 -21.79 -15.94 52.20
C SER A 54 -20.61 -15.29 51.46
N LYS A 55 -20.09 -14.26 52.13
CA LYS A 55 -18.68 -13.80 52.19
C LYS A 55 -17.75 -15.00 52.53
N ILE A 56 -16.45 -15.12 52.22
CA ILE A 56 -15.37 -14.23 51.81
C ILE A 56 -14.23 -15.10 51.24
N GLU A 57 -13.64 -14.62 50.14
CA GLU A 57 -12.22 -14.64 49.70
C GLU A 57 -11.21 -15.71 50.16
N SER A 58 -10.57 -16.33 49.16
CA SER A 58 -9.10 -16.33 48.95
C SER A 58 -8.84 -16.62 47.45
N ASP A 59 -8.35 -15.65 46.68
CA ASP A 59 -6.92 -15.33 46.44
C ASP A 59 -6.33 -16.19 45.30
N GLY A 60 -5.59 -15.72 44.30
CA GLY A 60 -5.17 -14.37 43.89
C GLY A 60 -4.55 -14.41 42.48
N GLY A 61 -4.73 -15.51 41.72
CA GLY A 61 -3.96 -15.78 40.49
C GLY A 61 -4.61 -15.36 39.17
N LYS A 62 -5.95 -15.25 39.11
CA LYS A 62 -6.67 -15.03 37.84
C LYS A 62 -6.87 -13.55 37.47
N LYS A 63 -7.00 -12.63 38.44
CA LYS A 63 -7.24 -11.20 38.16
C LYS A 63 -6.00 -10.46 37.63
N ARG A 64 -4.79 -10.83 38.04
CA ARG A 64 -3.53 -10.24 37.54
C ARG A 64 -3.28 -10.53 36.06
N LYS A 65 -3.53 -11.77 35.60
CA LYS A 65 -3.36 -12.16 34.20
C LYS A 65 -4.34 -11.45 33.25
N THR A 66 -5.54 -11.11 33.71
CA THR A 66 -6.52 -10.35 32.89
C THR A 66 -6.10 -8.90 32.71
N HIS A 67 -5.68 -8.22 33.78
CA HIS A 67 -5.22 -6.83 33.72
C HIS A 67 -3.94 -6.66 32.88
N GLU A 68 -3.04 -7.64 32.92
CA GLU A 68 -1.84 -7.66 32.07
C GLU A 68 -2.17 -7.88 30.59
N LYS A 69 -3.09 -8.81 30.27
CA LYS A 69 -3.59 -9.00 28.90
C LYS A 69 -4.32 -7.77 28.36
N ASP A 70 -5.09 -7.08 29.19
CA ASP A 70 -5.79 -5.85 28.81
C ASP A 70 -4.81 -4.68 28.60
N LYS A 71 -3.78 -4.56 29.45
CA LYS A 71 -2.68 -3.60 29.25
C LYS A 71 -1.90 -3.87 27.96
N LEU A 72 -1.63 -5.14 27.64
CA LEU A 72 -0.96 -5.53 26.40
C LEU A 72 -1.82 -5.23 25.15
N LYS A 73 -3.12 -5.53 25.21
CA LYS A 73 -4.08 -5.18 24.14
C LYS A 73 -4.16 -3.67 23.93
N ALA A 74 -4.23 -2.89 25.01
CA ALA A 74 -4.23 -1.44 24.94
C ALA A 74 -2.94 -0.91 24.30
N LYS A 75 -1.77 -1.42 24.69
CA LYS A 75 -0.47 -1.03 24.11
C LYS A 75 -0.38 -1.39 22.61
N LYS A 76 -0.86 -2.57 22.21
CA LYS A 76 -0.92 -2.98 20.80
C LYS A 76 -1.83 -2.07 19.98
N ARG A 77 -3.00 -1.72 20.52
CA ARG A 77 -3.95 -0.80 19.87
C ARG A 77 -3.35 0.60 19.70
N GLN A 78 -2.73 1.14 20.75
CA GLN A 78 -2.08 2.45 20.69
C GLN A 78 -0.96 2.50 19.64
N ARG A 79 -0.14 1.44 19.57
CA ARG A 79 0.89 1.31 18.54
C ARG A 79 0.29 1.28 17.14
N LEU A 80 -0.77 0.49 16.93
CA LEU A 80 -1.46 0.42 15.64
C LEU A 80 -2.07 1.77 15.23
N GLU A 81 -2.70 2.49 16.17
CA GLU A 81 -3.26 3.82 15.91
C GLU A 81 -2.17 4.83 15.52
N TYR A 82 -1.01 4.78 16.19
CA TYR A 82 0.15 5.58 15.84
C TYR A 82 0.68 5.26 14.43
N ASP A 83 0.89 3.97 14.14
CA ASP A 83 1.39 3.50 12.84
C ASP A 83 0.44 3.93 11.70
N VAL A 84 -0.88 3.84 11.93
CA VAL A 84 -1.90 4.28 10.97
C VAL A 84 -1.85 5.80 10.75
N ALA A 85 -1.70 6.58 11.81
CA ALA A 85 -1.60 8.03 11.70
C ALA A 85 -0.34 8.45 10.94
N GLU A 86 0.78 7.76 11.17
CA GLU A 86 2.05 8.01 10.48
C GLU A 86 1.94 7.71 8.98
N LYS A 87 1.38 6.54 8.63
CA LYS A 87 1.16 6.13 7.22
C LYS A 87 0.30 7.12 6.46
N ARG A 88 -0.76 7.65 7.09
CA ARG A 88 -1.66 8.64 6.46
C ARG A 88 -0.97 9.97 6.17
N LYS A 89 -0.02 10.38 7.02
CA LYS A 89 0.69 11.65 6.88
C LYS A 89 1.85 11.59 5.87
N LEU A 90 2.36 10.39 5.58
CA LEU A 90 3.57 10.21 4.77
C LEU A 90 3.53 10.98 3.43
N ALA A 91 2.39 10.97 2.73
CA ALA A 91 2.25 11.61 1.42
C ALA A 91 2.26 13.16 1.45
N THR A 92 2.14 13.77 2.63
CA THR A 92 2.14 15.23 2.82
C THR A 92 3.46 15.76 3.40
N GLU A 93 4.38 14.87 3.76
CA GLU A 93 5.68 15.24 4.32
C GLU A 93 6.65 15.75 3.23
N THR A 94 7.77 16.33 3.67
CA THR A 94 8.84 16.75 2.76
C THR A 94 9.64 15.55 2.22
N PRO A 95 10.30 15.67 1.05
CA PRO A 95 11.11 14.59 0.47
C PRO A 95 12.17 14.01 1.42
N ASP A 96 12.81 14.85 2.24
CA ASP A 96 13.81 14.38 3.21
C ASP A 96 13.20 13.46 4.27
N VAL A 97 12.04 13.85 4.83
CA VAL A 97 11.31 13.04 5.83
C VAL A 97 10.78 11.75 5.21
N ILE A 98 10.30 11.81 3.96
CA ILE A 98 9.85 10.61 3.24
C ILE A 98 11.03 9.64 3.06
N ALA A 99 12.19 10.12 2.58
CA ALA A 99 13.38 9.29 2.39
C ALA A 99 13.83 8.61 3.69
N GLU A 100 13.83 9.34 4.81
CA GLU A 100 14.18 8.79 6.13
C GLU A 100 13.19 7.71 6.60
N ARG A 101 11.88 7.95 6.44
CA ARG A 101 10.86 6.95 6.79
C ARG A 101 10.95 5.71 5.91
N LEU A 102 11.22 5.86 4.61
CA LEU A 102 11.46 4.74 3.72
C LEU A 102 12.71 3.96 4.11
N ALA A 103 13.81 4.63 4.48
CA ALA A 103 15.02 3.96 4.96
C ALA A 103 14.75 3.15 6.24
N THR A 104 13.96 3.70 7.17
CA THR A 104 13.51 2.97 8.38
C THR A 104 12.69 1.74 8.02
N LYS A 105 11.80 1.86 7.02
CA LYS A 105 11.01 0.74 6.50
C LYS A 105 11.89 -0.34 5.89
N VAL A 106 12.87 0.05 5.08
CA VAL A 106 13.85 -0.86 4.46
C VAL A 106 14.59 -1.67 5.54
N LYS A 107 15.13 -1.00 6.57
CA LYS A 107 15.78 -1.66 7.71
C LYS A 107 14.85 -2.66 8.39
N SER A 108 13.60 -2.27 8.64
CA SER A 108 12.62 -3.13 9.32
C SER A 108 12.21 -4.36 8.51
N GLN A 109 12.28 -4.28 7.18
CA GLN A 109 11.89 -5.38 6.28
C GLN A 109 13.05 -6.33 5.96
N ASN A 110 14.29 -5.91 6.21
CA ASN A 110 15.52 -6.61 5.84
C ASN A 110 16.51 -6.59 7.01
N SER A 111 16.09 -7.10 8.17
CA SER A 111 16.90 -7.12 9.41
C SER A 111 18.12 -8.04 9.33
N ASP A 112 18.14 -8.92 8.34
CA ASP A 112 19.19 -9.88 8.01
C ASP A 112 20.28 -9.30 7.12
N LEU A 113 20.05 -8.14 6.49
CA LEU A 113 21.02 -7.52 5.59
C LEU A 113 22.05 -6.68 6.34
N SER A 114 23.27 -6.67 5.81
CA SER A 114 24.35 -5.82 6.28
C SER A 114 24.06 -4.33 6.02
N SER A 115 24.79 -3.46 6.72
CA SER A 115 24.67 -2.01 6.51
C SER A 115 25.00 -1.57 5.07
N LEU A 116 25.88 -2.32 4.38
CA LEU A 116 26.24 -2.05 2.99
C LEU A 116 25.09 -2.42 2.05
N GLU A 117 24.50 -3.61 2.21
CA GLU A 117 23.37 -4.06 1.40
C GLU A 117 22.12 -3.19 1.61
N LEU A 118 21.89 -2.72 2.85
CA LEU A 118 20.81 -1.79 3.14
C LEU A 118 20.98 -0.44 2.42
N ALA A 119 22.22 0.03 2.25
CA ALA A 119 22.50 1.29 1.57
C ALA A 119 22.12 1.24 0.07
N GLU A 120 22.23 0.07 -0.57
CA GLU A 120 21.81 -0.14 -1.95
C GLU A 120 20.28 -0.08 -2.11
N LEU A 121 19.53 -0.42 -1.07
CA LEU A 121 18.07 -0.43 -1.08
C LEU A 121 17.44 0.94 -0.79
N TYR A 122 18.18 1.89 -0.20
CA TYR A 122 17.61 3.19 0.16
C TYR A 122 17.24 4.01 -1.08
N VAL A 123 16.05 4.59 -1.08
CA VAL A 123 15.61 5.50 -2.13
C VAL A 123 16.16 6.89 -1.85
N ASN A 124 16.94 7.45 -2.78
CA ASN A 124 17.48 8.80 -2.62
C ASN A 124 16.36 9.84 -2.70
N LYS A 125 16.45 10.89 -1.86
CA LYS A 125 15.55 12.04 -1.88
C LYS A 125 15.46 12.74 -3.23
N SER A 126 16.52 12.69 -4.05
CA SER A 126 16.54 13.30 -5.39
C SER A 126 15.47 12.76 -6.32
N PHE A 127 15.05 11.50 -6.12
CA PHE A 127 13.97 10.90 -6.89
C PHE A 127 12.59 11.34 -6.39
N ILE A 128 12.45 11.76 -5.13
CA ILE A 128 11.16 12.03 -4.49
C ILE A 128 10.73 13.48 -4.77
N GLN A 129 9.56 13.64 -5.36
CA GLN A 129 8.95 14.94 -5.59
C GLN A 129 8.08 15.35 -4.40
N ASN A 130 8.13 16.64 -4.06
CA ASN A 130 7.27 17.19 -3.04
C ASN A 130 5.85 17.37 -3.59
N THR A 131 4.87 16.74 -2.96
CA THR A 131 3.45 16.86 -3.29
C THR A 131 2.61 17.32 -2.10
N GLY A 132 3.27 17.81 -1.02
CA GLY A 132 2.60 18.27 0.20
C GLY A 132 1.68 19.48 -0.02
N ASP A 133 1.91 20.24 -1.09
CA ASP A 133 1.08 21.35 -1.54
C ASP A 133 -0.23 20.92 -2.24
N TRP A 134 -0.40 19.63 -2.52
CA TRP A 134 -1.65 19.10 -3.08
C TRP A 134 -2.82 19.28 -2.10
N GLY A 135 -3.70 20.22 -2.39
CA GLY A 135 -4.80 20.64 -1.51
C GLY A 135 -6.06 19.78 -1.56
N GLU A 136 -6.26 18.96 -2.61
CA GLU A 136 -7.43 18.08 -2.68
C GLU A 136 -7.21 16.76 -1.91
N LYS A 137 -8.29 16.11 -1.49
CA LYS A 137 -8.21 14.78 -0.88
C LYS A 137 -7.59 13.78 -1.87
N ARG A 138 -6.49 13.13 -1.47
CA ARG A 138 -5.87 11.99 -2.17
C ARG A 138 -6.86 10.83 -2.26
N SER A 139 -7.55 10.73 -3.40
CA SER A 139 -8.63 9.79 -3.62
C SER A 139 -8.74 9.47 -5.11
N LEU A 140 -9.35 8.34 -5.46
CA LEU A 140 -9.47 7.93 -6.87
C LEU A 140 -10.18 8.96 -7.75
N VAL A 141 -11.09 9.76 -7.17
CA VAL A 141 -11.83 10.82 -7.87
C VAL A 141 -10.88 11.94 -8.31
N ASN A 142 -9.91 12.28 -7.47
CA ASN A 142 -9.00 13.40 -7.69
C ASN A 142 -7.67 12.96 -8.31
N LEU A 143 -7.47 11.65 -8.50
CA LEU A 143 -6.24 11.09 -9.06
C LEU A 143 -5.96 11.58 -10.48
N PRO A 144 -6.94 11.65 -11.41
CA PRO A 144 -6.68 12.22 -12.74
C PRO A 144 -6.16 13.66 -12.70
N LYS A 145 -6.78 14.52 -11.90
CA LYS A 145 -6.34 15.91 -11.74
C LYS A 145 -4.94 16.02 -11.15
N PHE A 146 -4.62 15.16 -10.17
CA PHE A 146 -3.28 15.10 -9.60
C PHE A 146 -2.24 14.75 -10.66
N LEU A 147 -2.52 13.74 -11.49
CA LEU A 147 -1.62 13.34 -12.57
C LEU A 147 -1.40 14.48 -13.56
N GLU A 148 -2.47 15.17 -13.96
CA GLU A 148 -2.39 16.33 -14.86
C GLU A 148 -1.62 17.51 -14.26
N ASN A 149 -1.61 17.67 -12.94
CA ASN A 149 -0.91 18.77 -12.27
C ASN A 149 0.58 18.51 -12.07
N TYR A 150 0.98 17.28 -11.74
CA TYR A 150 2.36 16.96 -11.35
C TYR A 150 3.16 16.20 -12.41
N ILE A 151 2.51 15.49 -13.32
CA ILE A 151 3.21 14.66 -14.31
C ILE A 151 3.34 15.45 -15.60
N GLU A 152 4.53 15.44 -16.19
CA GLU A 152 4.78 16.13 -17.45
C GLU A 152 3.82 15.69 -18.57
N ASP A 153 3.32 16.66 -19.34
CA ASP A 153 2.54 16.41 -20.56
C ASP A 153 3.24 15.45 -21.52
N SER A 154 4.58 15.48 -21.56
CA SER A 154 5.40 14.60 -22.41
C SER A 154 5.20 13.11 -22.08
N VAL A 155 4.89 12.80 -20.82
CA VAL A 155 4.66 11.44 -20.31
C VAL A 155 3.20 11.05 -20.50
N LEU A 156 2.26 11.96 -20.27
CA LEU A 156 0.82 11.69 -20.37
C LEU A 156 0.27 11.76 -21.80
N ALA A 157 0.98 12.41 -22.74
CA ALA A 157 0.54 12.51 -24.13
C ALA A 157 0.55 11.15 -24.83
N ARG A 158 -0.58 10.78 -25.46
CA ARG A 158 -0.60 9.66 -26.40
C ARG A 158 0.21 10.02 -27.63
N ILE A 159 1.08 9.10 -28.04
CA ILE A 159 1.67 9.17 -29.37
C ILE A 159 0.68 8.43 -30.28
N PRO A 160 0.09 9.08 -31.29
CA PRO A 160 -0.82 8.40 -32.20
C PRO A 160 -0.09 7.22 -32.83
N SER A 161 -0.63 6.02 -32.62
CA SER A 161 -0.13 4.81 -33.26
C SER A 161 -0.25 5.01 -34.78
N LYS A 162 0.85 4.83 -35.51
CA LYS A 162 0.87 4.94 -36.97
C LYS A 162 0.05 3.80 -37.59
N GLN A 163 -1.28 3.88 -37.55
CA GLN A 163 -2.19 3.04 -38.33
C GLN A 163 -3.47 3.81 -38.71
N LYS A 164 -3.36 4.70 -39.69
CA LYS A 164 -3.98 4.55 -41.03
C LYS A 164 -3.79 5.85 -41.82
N LYS A 165 -3.45 5.67 -43.10
CA LYS A 165 -3.61 6.70 -44.14
C LYS A 165 -5.01 7.28 -44.01
N ASP A 166 -5.11 8.56 -43.72
CA ASP A 166 -6.01 9.43 -44.45
C ASP A 166 -5.41 10.83 -44.56
N LYS A 167 -5.27 11.26 -45.81
CA LYS A 167 -4.87 12.61 -46.18
C LYS A 167 -5.93 13.58 -45.69
N LYS A 168 -5.64 14.39 -44.68
CA LYS A 168 -6.14 15.77 -44.70
C LYS A 168 -5.22 16.74 -43.98
N LYS A 169 -4.72 17.68 -44.77
CA LYS A 169 -3.94 18.84 -44.38
C LYS A 169 -4.70 19.64 -43.32
N SER A 170 -4.07 19.89 -42.18
CA SER A 170 -4.22 21.17 -41.50
C SER A 170 -2.88 21.59 -40.89
N LYS A 171 -2.46 22.79 -41.28
CA LYS A 171 -1.27 23.50 -40.83
C LYS A 171 -1.58 24.23 -39.51
N LYS A 172 -0.50 24.53 -38.78
CA LYS A 172 -0.36 25.28 -37.50
C LYS A 172 -0.54 24.38 -36.27
N SER A 173 0.40 24.27 -35.34
CA SER A 173 1.37 25.25 -34.82
C SER A 173 2.66 24.55 -34.36
N LYS A 174 3.83 25.07 -34.76
CA LYS A 174 5.14 24.63 -34.25
C LYS A 174 5.31 25.13 -32.81
N LYS A 175 4.86 24.36 -31.82
CA LYS A 175 5.46 24.39 -30.48
C LYS A 175 6.74 23.57 -30.57
N LYS A 176 7.88 24.16 -30.20
CA LYS A 176 9.20 23.49 -30.14
C LYS A 176 9.03 22.19 -29.34
N LYS A 177 9.00 21.04 -30.01
CA LYS A 177 9.15 19.74 -29.37
C LYS A 177 10.63 19.54 -29.10
N ASN A 178 11.07 19.80 -27.87
CA ASN A 178 12.20 19.04 -27.33
C ASN A 178 11.61 17.62 -27.14
N GLY A 179 11.86 16.62 -27.98
CA GLY A 179 13.18 16.20 -28.46
C GLY A 179 13.65 14.94 -27.72
N GLY A 180 12.74 14.04 -27.34
CA GLY A 180 13.03 12.67 -26.91
C GLY A 180 12.00 11.74 -27.56
N ASP A 181 12.40 11.04 -28.61
CA ASP A 181 11.52 10.30 -29.53
C ASP A 181 11.15 8.90 -28.98
N GLY A 182 10.79 8.82 -27.69
CA GLY A 182 10.51 7.58 -26.95
C GLY A 182 9.12 7.55 -26.35
N ARG A 183 8.55 6.35 -26.15
CA ARG A 183 7.35 6.19 -25.33
C ARG A 183 7.75 6.31 -23.86
N PHE A 184 7.01 7.11 -23.10
CA PHE A 184 7.19 7.24 -21.67
C PHE A 184 5.96 6.78 -20.91
N PHE A 185 6.16 6.31 -19.68
CA PHE A 185 5.10 5.79 -18.83
C PHE A 185 5.10 6.47 -17.47
N ALA A 186 3.88 6.70 -16.97
CA ALA A 186 3.61 6.96 -15.57
C ALA A 186 3.08 5.66 -14.94
N VAL A 187 3.82 5.11 -13.98
CA VAL A 187 3.42 3.91 -13.25
C VAL A 187 2.71 4.33 -11.97
N ILE A 188 1.56 3.73 -11.67
CA ILE A 188 0.90 3.87 -10.36
C ILE A 188 1.00 2.54 -9.64
N LEU A 189 1.77 2.51 -8.56
CA LEU A 189 1.97 1.33 -7.72
C LEU A 189 0.90 1.27 -6.63
N SER A 190 0.10 0.21 -6.66
CA SER A 190 -0.94 -0.06 -5.67
C SER A 190 -0.65 -1.33 -4.88
N MET A 191 -1.08 -1.35 -3.62
CA MET A 191 -0.84 -2.48 -2.69
C MET A 191 -1.44 -3.81 -3.17
N SER A 192 -2.58 -3.78 -3.88
CA SER A 192 -3.28 -5.00 -4.28
C SER A 192 -3.80 -4.92 -5.72
N ALA A 193 -4.09 -6.09 -6.30
CA ALA A 193 -4.66 -6.19 -7.64
C ALA A 193 -6.04 -5.52 -7.76
N ILE A 194 -6.85 -5.58 -6.70
CA ILE A 194 -8.17 -4.92 -6.64
C ILE A 194 -7.97 -3.40 -6.68
N ARG A 195 -7.06 -2.88 -5.85
CA ARG A 195 -6.75 -1.45 -5.81
C ARG A 195 -6.16 -0.94 -7.14
N ALA A 196 -5.27 -1.72 -7.78
CA ALA A 196 -4.78 -1.41 -9.11
C ALA A 196 -5.92 -1.37 -10.17
N CYS A 197 -6.96 -2.21 -10.02
CA CYS A 197 -8.14 -2.14 -10.87
C CYS A 197 -8.96 -0.85 -10.61
N ASP A 198 -9.08 -0.41 -9.37
CA ASP A 198 -9.71 0.87 -9.03
C ASP A 198 -8.98 2.06 -9.64
N VAL A 199 -7.65 2.09 -9.50
CA VAL A 199 -6.77 3.09 -10.12
C VAL A 199 -6.96 3.10 -11.64
N HIS A 200 -7.00 1.92 -12.27
CA HIS A 200 -7.25 1.83 -13.70
C HIS A 200 -8.63 2.38 -14.08
N ARG A 201 -9.70 2.08 -13.31
CA ARG A 201 -11.03 2.64 -13.57
C ARG A 201 -11.06 4.16 -13.48
N ALA A 202 -10.33 4.73 -12.53
CA ALA A 202 -10.21 6.19 -12.36
C ALA A 202 -9.44 6.86 -13.51
N THR A 203 -8.45 6.17 -14.09
CA THR A 203 -7.51 6.76 -15.06
C THR A 203 -7.75 6.35 -16.51
N ARG A 204 -8.56 5.31 -16.79
CA ARG A 204 -8.79 4.80 -18.16
C ARG A 204 -9.45 5.81 -19.11
N SER A 205 -10.21 6.76 -18.57
CA SER A 205 -10.91 7.78 -19.34
C SER A 205 -10.04 9.01 -19.64
N MET A 206 -8.86 9.11 -19.03
CA MET A 206 -7.90 10.16 -19.36
C MET A 206 -7.39 9.99 -20.78
N GLU A 207 -6.96 11.09 -21.40
CA GLU A 207 -6.34 11.04 -22.73
C GLU A 207 -5.17 10.05 -22.72
N ALA A 208 -4.31 10.07 -21.70
CA ALA A 208 -3.21 9.14 -21.49
C ALA A 208 -3.62 7.66 -21.58
N GLY A 209 -4.85 7.30 -21.20
CA GLY A 209 -5.29 5.90 -21.06
C GLY A 209 -4.53 5.15 -19.97
N SER A 210 -5.03 3.98 -19.60
CA SER A 210 -4.50 3.21 -18.48
C SER A 210 -4.49 1.71 -18.77
N LEU A 211 -3.35 1.04 -18.53
CA LEU A 211 -3.18 -0.40 -18.65
C LEU A 211 -2.94 -1.03 -17.27
N LYS A 212 -3.55 -2.18 -17.01
CA LYS A 212 -3.38 -2.91 -15.74
C LYS A 212 -2.27 -3.93 -15.84
N LEU A 213 -1.36 -3.93 -14.87
CA LEU A 213 -0.29 -4.93 -14.72
C LEU A 213 -0.42 -5.60 -13.35
N ILE A 214 -1.21 -6.68 -13.29
CA ILE A 214 -1.54 -7.39 -12.04
C ILE A 214 -1.33 -8.89 -12.17
N SER A 215 -1.15 -9.57 -11.03
CA SER A 215 -0.93 -11.02 -10.98
C SER A 215 -2.03 -11.87 -11.64
N LYS A 216 -3.26 -11.35 -11.73
CA LYS A 216 -4.41 -12.04 -12.35
C LYS A 216 -4.32 -12.15 -13.88
N ASN A 217 -3.56 -11.28 -14.53
CA ASN A 217 -3.36 -11.36 -15.98
C ASN A 217 -2.31 -12.44 -16.31
N LYS A 218 -2.43 -13.11 -17.45
CA LYS A 218 -1.35 -13.99 -17.93
C LYS A 218 -0.16 -13.13 -18.32
N MET A 219 1.05 -13.56 -17.96
CA MET A 219 2.28 -12.81 -18.23
C MET A 219 2.45 -12.49 -19.72
N LYS A 220 2.15 -13.46 -20.58
CA LYS A 220 2.21 -13.31 -22.05
C LYS A 220 1.25 -12.23 -22.57
N ASP A 221 0.08 -12.10 -21.95
CA ASP A 221 -0.92 -11.09 -22.35
C ASP A 221 -0.47 -9.69 -21.94
N ASP A 222 0.10 -9.53 -20.74
CA ASP A 222 0.69 -8.26 -20.30
C ASP A 222 1.83 -7.83 -21.24
N ILE A 223 2.74 -8.76 -21.57
CA ILE A 223 3.85 -8.51 -22.51
C ILE A 223 3.30 -8.11 -23.88
N LYS A 224 2.33 -8.85 -24.41
CA LYS A 224 1.70 -8.53 -25.70
C LYS A 224 1.07 -7.15 -25.70
N ASN A 225 0.29 -6.82 -24.66
CA ASN A 225 -0.39 -5.54 -24.55
C ASN A 225 0.62 -4.38 -24.44
N LEU A 226 1.68 -4.52 -23.65
CA LEU A 226 2.72 -3.51 -23.50
C LEU A 226 3.48 -3.22 -24.80
N ARG A 227 3.67 -4.21 -25.68
CA ARG A 227 4.33 -4.00 -27.00
C ARG A 227 3.53 -3.08 -27.91
N SER A 228 2.20 -3.13 -27.85
CA SER A 228 1.31 -2.43 -28.78
C SER A 228 0.52 -1.27 -28.16
N THR A 229 0.67 -1.02 -26.87
CA THR A 229 -0.17 -0.05 -26.16
C THR A 229 0.15 1.39 -26.55
N ASP A 230 -0.91 2.17 -26.78
CA ASP A 230 -0.89 3.63 -26.85
C ASP A 230 -1.11 4.27 -25.47
N MET A 231 -1.44 3.47 -24.45
CA MET A 231 -1.67 3.92 -23.08
C MET A 231 -0.35 4.35 -22.44
N ARG A 232 -0.42 5.35 -21.57
CA ARG A 232 0.73 5.94 -20.88
C ARG A 232 0.73 5.72 -19.38
N ILE A 233 -0.43 5.40 -18.79
CA ILE A 233 -0.54 5.08 -17.37
C ILE A 233 -0.52 3.56 -17.20
N LEU A 234 0.34 3.08 -16.30
CA LEU A 234 0.43 1.66 -15.92
C LEU A 234 -0.04 1.50 -14.46
N ALA A 235 -1.26 1.03 -14.27
CA ALA A 235 -1.78 0.69 -12.94
C ALA A 235 -1.30 -0.70 -12.53
N ALA A 236 -0.36 -0.78 -11.59
CA ALA A 236 0.40 -2.00 -11.34
C ALA A 236 0.51 -2.36 -9.86
N THR A 237 0.66 -3.65 -9.59
CA THR A 237 1.19 -4.12 -8.29
C THR A 237 2.72 -4.24 -8.38
N PRO A 238 3.49 -3.87 -7.33
CA PRO A 238 4.95 -3.90 -7.35
C PRO A 238 5.54 -5.21 -7.89
N GLY A 239 5.18 -6.35 -7.29
CA GLY A 239 5.72 -7.66 -7.69
C GLY A 239 5.34 -8.13 -9.10
N ARG A 240 4.33 -7.54 -9.75
CA ARG A 240 4.05 -7.83 -11.18
C ARG A 240 4.89 -6.93 -12.08
N LEU A 241 5.04 -5.65 -11.74
CA LEU A 241 5.89 -4.75 -12.49
C LEU A 241 7.36 -5.20 -12.44
N LEU A 242 7.85 -5.59 -11.27
CA LEU A 242 9.22 -6.08 -11.08
C LEU A 242 9.50 -7.28 -12.01
N ARG A 243 8.63 -8.28 -12.01
CA ARG A 243 8.75 -9.45 -12.91
C ARG A 243 8.72 -9.09 -14.40
N ILE A 244 8.00 -8.02 -14.77
CA ILE A 244 8.01 -7.54 -16.15
C ILE A 244 9.37 -6.93 -16.46
N LEU A 245 9.87 -6.03 -15.62
CA LEU A 245 11.16 -5.34 -15.82
C LEU A 245 12.35 -6.31 -15.82
N GLU A 246 12.29 -7.39 -15.03
CA GLU A 246 13.33 -8.42 -14.96
C GLU A 246 13.23 -9.47 -16.07
N GLY A 247 12.12 -9.52 -16.81
CA GLY A 247 11.92 -10.52 -17.86
C GLY A 247 12.82 -10.28 -19.07
N GLU A 248 13.46 -11.34 -19.59
CA GLU A 248 14.34 -11.26 -20.76
C GLU A 248 13.64 -10.67 -22.00
N GLU A 249 12.38 -11.02 -22.22
CA GLU A 249 11.57 -10.49 -23.32
C GLU A 249 10.79 -9.22 -22.95
N SER A 250 11.19 -8.51 -21.88
CA SER A 250 10.43 -7.36 -21.38
C SER A 250 10.21 -6.31 -22.47
N PRO A 251 8.94 -5.97 -22.76
CA PRO A 251 8.60 -4.88 -23.65
C PRO A 251 8.50 -3.56 -22.89
N LEU A 252 9.04 -3.45 -21.68
CA LEU A 252 9.05 -2.24 -20.87
C LEU A 252 10.44 -2.07 -20.28
N LYS A 253 11.08 -0.93 -20.57
CA LYS A 253 12.39 -0.59 -20.04
C LYS A 253 12.27 0.41 -18.90
N GLU A 254 13.18 0.35 -17.95
CA GLU A 254 13.27 1.27 -16.82
C GLU A 254 13.42 2.73 -17.27
N SER A 255 14.23 2.96 -18.31
CA SER A 255 14.43 4.27 -18.95
C SER A 255 13.15 4.90 -19.53
N GLU A 256 12.12 4.10 -19.79
CA GLU A 256 10.81 4.56 -20.29
C GLU A 256 9.87 4.99 -19.15
N ILE A 257 10.15 4.61 -17.90
CA ILE A 257 9.32 4.98 -16.74
C ILE A 257 9.83 6.31 -16.19
N LYS A 258 9.11 7.41 -16.44
CA LYS A 258 9.50 8.76 -16.01
C LYS A 258 8.85 9.19 -14.71
N ALA A 259 7.70 8.62 -14.38
CA ALA A 259 7.00 8.88 -13.14
C ALA A 259 6.56 7.58 -12.47
N VAL A 260 6.76 7.49 -11.16
CA VAL A 260 6.20 6.45 -10.30
C VAL A 260 5.36 7.10 -9.22
N ILE A 261 4.08 6.80 -9.20
CA ILE A 261 3.12 7.28 -8.21
C ILE A 261 2.86 6.14 -7.23
N CYS A 262 3.27 6.31 -5.98
CA CYS A 262 3.02 5.38 -4.90
C CYS A 262 1.67 5.69 -4.24
N ASP A 263 0.69 4.82 -4.49
CA ASP A 263 -0.67 4.91 -3.93
C ASP A 263 -0.61 4.65 -2.42
N CYS A 264 -0.75 5.73 -1.65
CA CYS A 264 -0.75 5.77 -0.19
C CYS A 264 -2.12 5.39 0.40
N TYR A 265 -3.01 4.79 -0.42
CA TYR A 265 -4.21 4.13 0.05
C TYR A 265 -3.90 3.09 1.13
N MET A 266 -4.68 3.16 2.21
CA MET A 266 -4.63 2.19 3.30
C MET A 266 -5.79 1.20 3.15
N ASP A 267 -5.45 -0.08 3.07
CA ASP A 267 -6.42 -1.15 2.90
C ASP A 267 -7.14 -1.51 4.21
N PRO A 268 -8.14 -2.42 4.18
CA PRO A 268 -8.84 -2.87 5.39
C PRO A 268 -7.94 -3.53 6.45
N LYS A 269 -6.73 -3.97 6.08
CA LYS A 269 -5.71 -4.54 6.99
C LYS A 269 -4.72 -3.48 7.47
N MET A 270 -4.99 -2.20 7.23
CA MET A 270 -4.12 -1.08 7.58
C MET A 270 -2.75 -1.15 6.88
N GLN A 271 -2.71 -1.78 5.71
CA GLN A 271 -1.52 -1.89 4.87
C GLN A 271 -1.57 -0.87 3.73
N THR A 272 -0.39 -0.41 3.35
CA THR A 272 -0.13 0.52 2.24
C THR A 272 0.82 -0.12 1.26
N VAL A 273 1.03 0.49 0.09
CA VAL A 273 1.99 -0.02 -0.90
C VAL A 273 3.40 -0.24 -0.29
N TRP A 274 3.78 0.54 0.71
CA TRP A 274 5.07 0.45 1.41
C TRP A 274 5.23 -0.79 2.28
N ASP A 275 4.14 -1.49 2.60
CA ASP A 275 4.18 -2.74 3.37
C ASP A 275 4.50 -3.96 2.49
N SER A 276 4.38 -3.84 1.17
CA SER A 276 4.81 -4.89 0.23
C SER A 276 6.34 -4.98 0.15
N LYS A 277 6.88 -6.20 0.30
CA LYS A 277 8.31 -6.49 0.19
C LYS A 277 8.89 -6.16 -1.19
N ASP A 278 8.05 -6.15 -2.22
CA ASP A 278 8.47 -5.90 -3.60
C ASP A 278 8.55 -4.41 -3.93
N THR A 279 7.97 -3.53 -3.12
CA THR A 279 7.88 -2.09 -3.44
C THR A 279 9.24 -1.44 -3.55
N ILE A 280 10.10 -1.61 -2.54
CA ILE A 280 11.44 -1.03 -2.54
C ILE A 280 12.28 -1.60 -3.68
N LYS A 281 12.23 -2.93 -3.89
CA LYS A 281 12.94 -3.59 -5.00
C LYS A 281 12.51 -3.05 -6.36
N THR A 282 11.20 -2.85 -6.54
CA THR A 282 10.63 -2.26 -7.77
C THR A 282 11.11 -0.83 -7.97
N LEU A 283 11.08 0.00 -6.92
CA LEU A 283 11.54 1.39 -7.00
C LEU A 283 13.03 1.48 -7.32
N ARG A 284 13.86 0.65 -6.67
CA ARG A 284 15.30 0.58 -6.94
C ARG A 284 15.58 0.14 -8.37
N LYS A 285 14.95 -0.94 -8.83
CA LYS A 285 15.07 -1.41 -10.21
C LYS A 285 14.80 -0.28 -11.22
N ILE A 286 13.73 0.49 -11.01
CA ILE A 286 13.41 1.63 -11.88
C ILE A 286 14.45 2.75 -11.76
N ALA A 287 14.83 3.14 -10.55
CA ALA A 287 15.78 4.23 -10.29
C ALA A 287 17.19 3.90 -10.84
N ASP A 288 17.64 2.67 -10.71
CA ASP A 288 18.94 2.20 -11.21
C ASP A 288 18.99 2.22 -12.75
N GLY A 289 17.84 1.97 -13.40
CA GLY A 289 17.72 2.03 -14.86
C GLY A 289 17.30 3.39 -15.43
N ASN A 290 16.97 4.37 -14.57
CA ASN A 290 16.58 5.71 -14.97
C ASN A 290 16.84 6.75 -13.87
N GLU A 291 17.97 7.45 -13.96
CA GLU A 291 18.35 8.52 -13.02
C GLU A 291 17.38 9.73 -13.04
N HIS A 292 16.55 9.86 -14.08
CA HIS A 292 15.59 10.95 -14.23
C HIS A 292 14.15 10.52 -13.90
N VAL A 293 13.96 9.42 -13.16
CA VAL A 293 12.63 9.05 -12.66
C VAL A 293 12.20 9.97 -11.52
N HIS A 294 10.92 10.32 -11.49
CA HIS A 294 10.32 11.05 -10.39
C HIS A 294 9.32 10.17 -9.62
N ILE A 295 9.47 10.10 -8.31
CA ILE A 295 8.62 9.34 -7.39
C ILE A 295 7.70 10.32 -6.68
N TYR A 296 6.40 10.07 -6.76
CA TYR A 296 5.34 10.87 -6.17
C TYR A 296 4.57 10.02 -5.16
N LEU A 297 4.16 10.62 -4.05
CA LEU A 297 3.27 9.98 -3.10
C LEU A 297 1.85 10.54 -3.28
N TYR A 298 0.88 9.64 -3.47
CA TYR A 298 -0.53 9.97 -3.68
C TYR A 298 -1.44 9.16 -2.78
#